data_AF-A0A957U5T4-F1
#
_entry.id   AF-A0A957U5T4-F1
#
_cell.length_a   1.000
_cell.length_b   1.000
_cell.length_c   1.000
_cell.angle_alpha   90.00
_cell.angle_beta   90.00
_cell.angle_gamma   90.00
#
_symmetry.space_group_name_H-M   'P 1'
#
loop_
_entity.id
_entity.type
_entity.pdbx_description
1 polymer ?
#
loop_
_entity_poly.entity_id
_entity_poly.type
_entity_poly.pdbx_seq_one_letter_code
_entity_poly.pdbx_strand_id
1 'polypeptide(L)' 'MTTLTVGDSAPDFTAVSDQGESIRLSDYRGRRVVLYFYPKDFTPGCVREACAFRDA' A
#
# COMPACT_ATOMS: atom_id res chain seq x y z
N MET A 1 -0.64 1.72 -20.74
CA MET A 1 -0.85 1.43 -19.31
C MET A 1 -1.36 0.01 -19.19
N THR A 2 -0.75 -0.79 -18.33
CA THR A 2 -1.16 -2.18 -18.10
C THR A 2 -2.20 -2.19 -16.98
N THR A 3 -3.35 -2.80 -17.22
CA THR A 3 -4.35 -3.03 -16.18
C THR A 3 -3.99 -4.31 -15.46
N LEU A 4 -3.87 -4.28 -14.13
CA LEU A 4 -3.59 -5.48 -13.33
C LEU A 4 -4.82 -6.37 -13.24
N THR A 5 -4.62 -7.67 -13.34
CA THR A 5 -5.64 -8.70 -13.20
C THR A 5 -5.25 -9.70 -12.10
N VAL A 6 -6.22 -10.46 -11.61
CA VAL A 6 -5.97 -11.46 -10.56
C VAL A 6 -5.03 -12.54 -11.09
N GLY A 7 -3.98 -12.83 -10.33
CA GLY A 7 -2.94 -13.79 -10.71
C GLY A 7 -1.68 -13.15 -11.30
N ASP A 8 -1.75 -11.88 -11.70
CA ASP A 8 -0.55 -11.15 -12.13
C ASP A 8 0.45 -11.01 -10.99
N SER A 9 1.73 -11.11 -11.34
CA SER A 9 2.78 -10.71 -10.40
C SER A 9 2.68 -9.22 -10.13
N ALA A 10 2.55 -8.85 -8.84
CA ALA A 10 2.53 -7.45 -8.45
C ALA A 10 3.80 -6.73 -8.93
N PRO A 11 3.69 -5.61 -9.66
CA PRO A 11 4.85 -4.85 -10.12
C PRO A 11 5.71 -4.41 -8.93
N ASP A 12 7.03 -4.56 -9.06
CA ASP A 12 7.94 -4.03 -8.05
C ASP A 12 7.91 -2.50 -8.08
N PHE A 13 8.04 -1.89 -6.91
CA PHE A 13 8.08 -0.44 -6.77
C PHE A 13 9.01 -0.05 -5.63
N THR A 14 9.47 1.19 -5.66
CA THR A 14 10.15 1.84 -4.54
C THR A 14 9.44 3.14 -4.24
N ALA A 15 9.11 3.36 -2.97
CA ALA A 15 8.44 4.56 -2.49
C ALA A 15 9.09 5.06 -1.20
N VAL A 16 8.87 6.33 -0.87
CA VAL A 16 9.31 6.92 0.40
C VAL A 16 8.15 6.86 1.38
N SER A 17 8.39 6.36 2.59
CA SER A 17 7.41 6.29 3.66
C SER A 17 7.14 7.65 4.30
N ASP A 18 6.13 7.71 5.17
CA ASP A 18 5.86 8.85 6.04
C ASP A 18 7.01 9.15 7.03
N GLN A 19 7.89 8.18 7.27
CA GLN A 19 9.11 8.32 8.07
C GLN A 19 10.34 8.74 7.24
N GLY A 20 10.19 8.93 5.92
CA GLY A 20 11.29 9.27 5.02
C GLY A 20 12.17 8.09 4.63
N GLU A 21 11.76 6.86 4.96
CA GLU A 21 12.50 5.64 4.64
C GLU A 21 12.14 5.12 3.25
N SER A 22 13.09 4.50 2.56
CA SER A 22 12.83 3.85 1.27
C SER A 22 12.22 2.47 1.50
N ILE A 23 11.05 2.22 0.91
CA ILE A 23 10.34 0.95 0.96
C ILE A 23 10.31 0.35 -0.44
N ARG A 24 10.72 -0.92 -0.58
CA ARG A 24 10.57 -1.68 -1.83
C ARG A 24 9.63 -2.87 -1.64
N LEU A 25 8.77 -3.16 -2.62
CA LEU A 25 7.90 -4.35 -2.54
C LEU A 25 8.71 -5.66 -2.49
N SER A 26 9.87 -5.69 -3.15
CA SER A 26 10.83 -6.80 -3.09
C SER A 26 11.28 -7.16 -1.67
N ASP A 27 11.29 -6.22 -0.74
CA ASP A 27 11.82 -6.45 0.61
C ASP A 27 10.85 -7.28 1.48
N TYR A 28 9.60 -7.40 1.05
CA TYR A 28 8.54 -8.14 1.75
C TYR A 28 8.30 -9.54 1.18
N ARG A 29 9.19 -10.06 0.32
CA ARG A 29 9.05 -11.41 -0.26
C ARG A 29 8.96 -12.46 0.85
N GLY A 30 8.07 -13.44 0.66
CA GLY A 30 7.75 -14.45 1.68
C GLY A 30 6.69 -14.03 2.70
N ARG A 31 6.21 -12.79 2.67
CA ARG A 31 5.10 -12.30 3.50
C ARG A 31 3.87 -12.01 2.65
N ARG A 32 2.69 -12.08 3.26
CA ARG A 32 1.46 -11.54 2.67
C ARG A 32 1.46 -10.02 2.85
N VAL A 33 1.20 -9.29 1.77
CA VAL A 33 1.21 -7.83 1.75
C VAL A 33 -0.11 -7.34 1.16
N VAL A 34 -0.70 -6.33 1.80
CA VAL A 34 -1.86 -5.60 1.27
C VAL A 34 -1.39 -4.17 0.97
N LEU A 35 -1.53 -3.76 -0.29
CA LEU A 35 -1.30 -2.37 -0.73
C LEU A 35 -2.67 -1.74 -1.00
N TYR A 36 -2.95 -0.62 -0.35
CA TYR A 36 -4.17 0.16 -0.59
C TYR A 36 -3.81 1.60 -0.90
N PHE A 37 -4.62 2.24 -1.75
CA PHE A 37 -4.48 3.65 -2.08
C PHE A 37 -5.67 4.41 -1.52
N TYR A 38 -5.44 5.65 -1.10
CA TYR A 38 -6.50 6.54 -0.64
C TYR A 38 -6.36 7.91 -1.32
N PRO A 39 -7.47 8.65 -1.53
CA PRO A 39 -7.47 9.84 -2.38
C PRO A 39 -6.76 11.05 -1.76
N LYS A 40 -6.87 11.25 -0.44
CA LYS A 40 -6.32 12.44 0.25
C LYS A 40 -6.21 12.25 1.75
N ASP A 41 -5.11 12.77 2.31
CA ASP A 41 -4.87 12.86 3.75
C ASP A 41 -5.95 13.66 4.49
N PHE A 42 -6.13 13.33 5.78
CA PHE A 42 -6.95 14.07 6.74
C PHE A 42 -8.42 14.28 6.34
N THR A 43 -8.94 13.46 5.44
CA THR A 43 -10.38 13.43 5.15
C THR A 43 -11.10 12.45 6.08
N PRO A 44 -12.33 12.75 6.56
CA PRO A 44 -13.02 11.89 7.52
C PRO A 44 -13.20 10.44 7.05
N GLY A 45 -13.36 10.22 5.74
CA GLY A 45 -13.44 8.88 5.15
C GLY A 45 -12.11 8.13 5.28
N CYS A 46 -11.03 8.71 4.72
CA CYS A 46 -9.71 8.06 4.70
C CYS A 46 -9.17 7.81 6.12
N VAL A 47 -9.41 8.73 7.06
CA VAL A 47 -8.99 8.53 8.46
C VAL A 47 -9.68 7.31 9.08
N ARG A 48 -11.00 7.15 8.86
CA ARG A 48 -11.71 5.97 9.37
C ARG A 48 -11.22 4.68 8.73
N GLU A 49 -10.97 4.68 7.42
CA GLU A 49 -10.48 3.50 6.71
C GLU A 49 -9.07 3.10 7.17
N ALA A 50 -8.15 4.07 7.31
CA ALA A 50 -6.80 3.81 7.80
C ALA A 50 -6.79 3.27 9.24
N CYS A 51 -7.64 3.82 10.13
CA CYS A 51 -7.80 3.28 11.48
C CYS A 51 -8.35 1.84 11.46
N ALA A 52 -9.34 1.56 10.62
CA ALA A 52 -9.90 0.20 10.50
C ALA A 52 -8.85 -0.82 10.02
N PHE A 53 -7.97 -0.46 9.09
CA PHE A 53 -6.86 -1.33 8.68
C PHE A 53 -5.82 -1.57 9.79
N ARG A 54 -5.54 -0.55 10.61
CA ARG A 54 -4.57 -0.63 11.70
C ARG A 54 -5.09 -1.45 12.89
N ASP A 55 -6.37 -1.28 13.23
CA ASP A 55 -6.96 -1.81 14.47
C ASP A 55 -7.59 -3.21 14.29
N ALA A 56 -7.52 -3.78 13.08
CA ALA A 56 -8.06 -5.10 12.73
C ALA A 56 -7.17 -6.28 13.20
#